data_AF-A0A179BNR6-F1
#
_entry.id   AF-A0A179BNR6-F1
#
_cell.length_a   1.000
_cell.length_b   1.000
_cell.length_c   1.000
_cell.angle_alpha   90.00
_cell.angle_beta   90.00
_cell.angle_gamma   90.00
#
_symmetry.space_group_name_H-M   'P 1'
#
loop_
_entity.id
_entity.type
_entity.pdbx_description
1 polymer ?
#
loop_
_entity_poly.entity_id
_entity_poly.type
_entity_poly.pdbx_seq_one_letter_code
_entity_poly.pdbx_strand_id
1 'polypeptide(L)'
;MRLMEIINNVRPYIKTEGQKMLNNFLRETGTTDDPFKGWTAWSTLRAETVDKGLRAPGVDTDFQLVFFPDGDRFLGIAFTEHHRWFRHWLRQTAVSEYRYWNSADKPSSVSRKEWERRAEAWDRVLGMEPPSTRGFVIDLHEIGGPFPQHKADQKRKQKGAS
;
A
#
# COMPACT_ATOMS: atom_id res chain seq x y z
N MET A 1 -11.90 -3.34 18.49
CA MET A 1 -10.60 -3.18 17.80
C MET A 1 -10.67 -1.93 16.96
N ARG A 2 -9.71 -1.00 17.10
CA ARG A 2 -9.73 0.30 16.42
C ARG A 2 -9.01 0.19 15.07
N LEU A 3 -9.53 0.82 14.02
CA LEU A 3 -8.92 0.82 12.66
C LEU A 3 -7.41 1.12 12.69
N MET A 4 -7.00 2.10 13.49
CA MET A 4 -5.60 2.48 13.64
C MET A 4 -4.71 1.40 14.26
N GLU A 5 -5.24 0.52 15.10
CA GLU A 5 -4.47 -0.62 15.65
C GLU A 5 -4.12 -1.61 14.53
N ILE A 6 -5.07 -1.90 13.65
CA ILE A 6 -4.87 -2.79 12.50
C ILE A 6 -3.80 -2.21 11.56
N ILE A 7 -3.90 -0.92 11.26
CA ILE A 7 -2.94 -0.20 10.42
C ILE A 7 -1.54 -0.26 11.03
N ASN A 8 -1.42 -0.01 12.33
CA ASN A 8 -0.14 -0.02 13.03
C ASN A 8 0.50 -1.42 13.07
N ASN A 9 -0.29 -2.49 12.99
CA ASN A 9 0.23 -3.86 12.88
C ASN A 9 0.81 -4.17 11.49
N VAL A 10 0.27 -3.54 10.44
CA VAL A 10 0.68 -3.80 9.04
C VAL A 10 1.84 -2.91 8.62
N ARG A 11 1.89 -1.66 9.07
CA ARG A 11 2.91 -0.67 8.71
C ARG A 11 4.36 -1.17 8.82
N PRO A 12 4.79 -1.86 9.90
CA PRO A 12 6.16 -2.35 10.01
C PRO A 12 6.56 -3.32 8.91
N TYR A 13 5.65 -4.21 8.49
CA TYR A 13 5.88 -5.13 7.38
C TYR A 13 6.08 -4.37 6.07
N ILE A 14 5.18 -3.42 5.75
CA ILE A 14 5.27 -2.60 4.52
C ILE A 14 6.57 -1.80 4.48
N LYS A 15 6.93 -1.10 5.57
CA LYS A 15 8.19 -0.35 5.65
C LYS A 15 9.41 -1.25 5.47
N THR A 16 9.37 -2.47 6.02
CA THR A 16 10.47 -3.44 5.87
C THR A 16 10.62 -3.91 4.43
N GLU A 17 9.51 -4.23 3.76
CA GLU A 17 9.54 -4.65 2.36
C GLU A 17 9.96 -3.50 1.44
N GLY A 18 9.45 -2.28 1.65
CA GLY A 18 9.90 -1.09 0.93
C GLY A 18 11.42 -0.87 1.07
N GLN A 19 11.95 -0.98 2.29
CA GLN A 19 13.40 -0.90 2.50
C GLN A 19 14.19 -1.96 1.74
N LYS A 20 13.70 -3.20 1.67
CA LYS A 20 14.35 -4.27 0.89
C LYS A 20 14.40 -3.93 -0.58
N MET A 21 13.36 -3.30 -1.12
CA MET A 21 13.34 -2.86 -2.52
C MET A 21 14.40 -1.81 -2.78
N LEU A 22 14.52 -0.78 -1.93
CA LEU A 22 15.60 0.21 -2.05
C LEU A 22 16.98 -0.46 -1.97
N ASN A 23 17.20 -1.34 -0.99
CA ASN A 23 18.48 -2.02 -0.84
C ASN A 23 18.84 -2.87 -2.07
N ASN A 24 17.84 -3.51 -2.70
CA ASN A 24 18.05 -4.26 -3.93
C ASN A 24 18.42 -3.32 -5.10
N PHE A 25 17.73 -2.20 -5.24
CA PHE A 25 18.07 -1.19 -6.24
C PHE A 25 19.48 -0.62 -6.07
N LEU A 26 19.88 -0.31 -4.83
CA LEU A 26 21.25 0.16 -4.54
C LEU A 26 22.29 -0.88 -4.96
N ARG A 27 22.01 -2.17 -4.76
CA ARG A 27 22.88 -3.26 -5.19
C ARG A 27 22.93 -3.38 -6.71
N GLU A 28 21.79 -3.36 -7.37
CA GLU A 28 21.67 -3.50 -8.84
C GLU A 28 22.31 -2.33 -9.59
N THR A 29 22.24 -1.12 -9.02
CA THR A 29 22.86 0.09 -9.60
C THR A 29 24.32 0.29 -9.17
N GLY A 30 24.88 -0.59 -8.32
CA GLY A 30 26.25 -0.44 -7.81
C GLY A 30 26.45 0.78 -6.90
N THR A 31 25.39 1.29 -6.27
CA THR A 31 25.41 2.49 -5.41
C THR A 31 25.36 2.16 -3.92
N THR A 32 25.64 0.91 -3.53
CA THR A 32 25.68 0.49 -2.11
C THR A 32 26.70 1.29 -1.27
N ASP A 33 27.81 1.73 -1.87
CA ASP A 33 28.85 2.52 -1.18
C ASP A 33 28.57 4.03 -1.17
N ASP A 34 27.64 4.49 -2.01
CA ASP A 34 27.07 5.84 -2.00
C ASP A 34 25.52 5.77 -2.04
N PRO A 35 24.89 5.39 -0.91
CA PRO A 35 23.45 5.16 -0.85
C PRO A 35 22.63 6.41 -1.16
N PHE A 36 23.18 7.60 -0.93
CA PHE A 36 22.47 8.85 -1.22
C PHE A 36 22.36 9.07 -2.73
N LYS A 37 23.44 8.87 -3.49
CA LYS A 37 23.39 8.90 -4.96
C LYS A 37 22.41 7.88 -5.53
N GLY A 38 22.43 6.66 -4.99
CA GLY A 38 21.47 5.63 -5.38
C GLY A 38 20.02 5.99 -5.04
N TRP A 39 19.78 6.56 -3.85
CA TRP A 39 18.46 7.04 -3.46
C TRP A 39 17.98 8.22 -4.29
N THR A 40 18.86 9.13 -4.71
CA THR A 40 18.49 10.19 -5.65
C THR A 40 18.00 9.60 -6.98
N ALA A 41 18.73 8.63 -7.54
CA ALA A 41 18.31 7.94 -8.77
C ALA A 41 16.98 7.20 -8.59
N TRP A 42 16.80 6.52 -7.46
CA TRP A 42 15.53 5.89 -7.08
C TRP A 42 14.39 6.90 -7.05
N SER A 43 14.54 8.01 -6.32
CA SER A 43 13.53 9.06 -6.18
C SER A 43 13.19 9.72 -7.52
N THR A 44 14.18 9.92 -8.39
CA THR A 44 13.95 10.41 -9.76
C THR A 44 13.10 9.42 -10.56
N LEU A 45 13.46 8.13 -10.58
CA LEU A 45 12.70 7.12 -11.31
C LEU A 45 11.26 6.99 -10.80
N ARG A 46 11.05 7.12 -9.48
CA ARG A 46 9.72 7.18 -8.88
C ARG A 46 8.92 8.38 -9.35
N ALA A 47 9.52 9.57 -9.37
CA ALA A 47 8.85 10.77 -9.86
C ALA A 47 8.46 10.63 -11.35
N GLU A 48 9.33 10.04 -12.18
CA GLU A 48 9.03 9.78 -13.59
C GLU A 48 7.91 8.75 -13.80
N THR A 49 7.81 7.74 -12.92
CA THR A 49 6.73 6.76 -12.92
C THR A 49 5.37 7.46 -12.78
N VAL A 50 5.30 8.44 -11.87
CA VAL A 50 4.09 9.25 -11.65
C VAL A 50 3.81 10.20 -12.82
N ASP A 51 4.82 10.96 -13.26
CA ASP A 51 4.67 12.00 -14.27
C ASP A 51 4.40 11.45 -15.68
N LYS A 52 5.15 10.42 -16.08
CA LYS A 52 5.11 9.85 -17.45
C LYS A 52 4.15 8.66 -17.58
N GLY A 53 3.52 8.23 -16.47
CA GLY A 53 2.67 7.04 -16.42
C GLY A 53 3.43 5.73 -16.72
N LEU A 54 4.76 5.73 -16.56
CA LEU A 54 5.58 4.54 -16.71
C LEU A 54 5.32 3.59 -15.55
N ARG A 55 5.32 2.28 -15.79
CA ARG A 55 5.20 1.27 -14.72
C ARG A 55 6.60 0.83 -14.30
N ALA A 56 6.97 1.12 -13.06
CA ALA A 56 8.23 0.66 -12.47
C ALA A 56 7.98 0.04 -11.08
N PRO A 57 7.43 -1.19 -11.02
CA PRO A 57 7.08 -1.84 -9.75
C PRO A 57 8.25 -2.00 -8.78
N GLY A 58 9.49 -2.02 -9.32
CA GLY A 58 10.72 -2.13 -8.51
C GLY A 58 11.04 -0.90 -7.68
N VAL A 59 10.48 0.27 -8.02
CA VAL A 59 10.66 1.52 -7.27
C VAL A 59 9.36 2.12 -6.75
N ASP A 60 8.21 1.71 -7.30
CA ASP A 60 6.91 2.07 -6.71
C ASP A 60 6.78 1.39 -5.34
N THR A 61 6.72 2.18 -4.28
CA THR A 61 6.54 1.69 -2.90
C THR A 61 5.25 2.23 -2.28
N ASP A 62 4.36 2.76 -3.12
CA ASP A 62 3.12 3.35 -2.65
C ASP A 62 2.14 2.25 -2.23
N PHE A 63 1.59 2.44 -1.04
CA PHE A 63 0.48 1.65 -0.55
C PHE A 63 -0.43 2.55 0.27
N GLN A 64 -1.54 2.93 -0.37
CA GLN A 64 -2.55 3.80 0.21
C GLN A 64 -3.83 3.00 0.47
N LEU A 65 -4.42 3.25 1.64
CA LEU A 65 -5.75 2.77 2.00
C LEU A 65 -6.69 3.96 2.11
N VAL A 66 -7.85 3.86 1.46
CA VAL A 66 -8.90 4.87 1.51
C VAL A 66 -10.13 4.26 2.13
N PHE A 67 -10.58 4.80 3.26
CA PHE A 67 -11.69 4.27 4.04
C PHE A 67 -12.93 5.15 3.98
N PHE A 68 -14.09 4.52 3.91
CA PHE A 68 -15.39 5.17 3.93
C PHE A 68 -16.25 4.59 5.05
N PRO A 69 -16.82 5.42 5.94
CA PRO A 69 -17.76 4.92 6.94
C PRO A 69 -19.05 4.42 6.27
N ASP A 70 -19.53 3.24 6.67
CA ASP A 70 -20.81 2.65 6.23
C ASP A 70 -21.48 1.99 7.45
N GLY A 71 -22.11 2.80 8.31
CA GLY A 71 -22.73 2.32 9.55
C GLY A 71 -21.70 1.88 10.59
N ASP A 72 -21.72 0.60 10.95
CA ASP A 72 -20.85 -0.02 11.97
C ASP A 72 -19.52 -0.57 11.40
N ARG A 73 -19.29 -0.36 10.10
CA ARG A 73 -18.12 -0.86 9.37
C ARG A 73 -17.50 0.23 8.49
N PHE A 74 -16.33 -0.09 7.94
CA PHE A 74 -15.68 0.71 6.91
C PHE A 74 -15.60 -0.08 5.61
N LEU A 75 -15.95 0.57 4.50
CA LEU A 75 -15.51 0.13 3.18
C LEU A 75 -14.12 0.70 2.89
N GLY A 76 -13.27 -0.08 2.23
CA GLY A 76 -11.87 0.29 2.03
C GLY A 76 -11.40 -0.03 0.63
N ILE A 77 -10.73 0.93 -0.02
CA ILE A 77 -10.02 0.72 -1.27
C ILE A 77 -8.52 0.72 -0.98
N ALA A 78 -7.82 -0.28 -1.52
CA ALA A 78 -6.37 -0.40 -1.43
C ALA A 78 -5.75 -0.08 -2.79
N PHE A 79 -4.86 0.91 -2.81
CA PHE A 79 -4.06 1.28 -3.97
C PHE A 79 -2.62 0.85 -3.74
N THR A 80 -2.18 -0.18 -4.47
CA THR A 80 -0.78 -0.66 -4.45
C THR A 80 -0.51 -1.55 -5.66
N GLU A 81 0.72 -1.53 -6.18
CA GLU A 81 1.19 -2.51 -7.17
C GLU A 81 1.66 -3.83 -6.53
N HIS A 82 1.80 -3.86 -5.20
CA HIS A 82 2.38 -5.00 -4.49
C HIS A 82 1.31 -5.96 -4.00
N HIS A 83 1.00 -6.96 -4.82
CA HIS A 83 0.00 -7.98 -4.46
C HIS A 83 0.29 -8.70 -3.13
N ARG A 84 1.58 -8.87 -2.77
CA ARG A 84 1.97 -9.46 -1.47
C ARG A 84 1.60 -8.57 -0.29
N TRP A 85 1.76 -7.26 -0.44
CA TRP A 85 1.40 -6.28 0.58
C TRP A 85 -0.11 -6.23 0.78
N PHE A 86 -0.87 -6.22 -0.32
CA PHE A 86 -2.33 -6.32 -0.28
C PHE A 86 -2.80 -7.62 0.41
N ARG A 87 -2.20 -8.77 0.09
CA ARG A 87 -2.50 -10.04 0.80
C ARG A 87 -2.18 -9.96 2.29
N HIS A 88 -1.11 -9.28 2.68
CA HIS A 88 -0.76 -9.10 4.10
C HIS A 88 -1.80 -8.23 4.82
N TRP A 89 -2.30 -7.19 4.16
CA TRP A 89 -3.42 -6.38 4.64
C TRP A 89 -4.70 -7.22 4.84
N LEU A 90 -5.05 -8.09 3.89
CA LEU A 90 -6.24 -8.94 3.99
C LEU A 90 -6.17 -10.02 5.09
N ARG A 91 -4.98 -10.29 5.66
CA ARG A 91 -4.82 -11.29 6.74
C ARG A 91 -5.17 -10.76 8.12
N GLN A 92 -5.45 -9.47 8.26
CA GLN A 92 -5.82 -8.89 9.53
C GLN A 92 -7.23 -9.35 9.95
N THR A 93 -7.44 -9.59 11.24
CA THR A 93 -8.62 -10.28 11.77
C THR A 93 -9.97 -9.60 11.51
N ALA A 94 -10.00 -8.26 11.34
CA ALA A 94 -11.21 -7.52 10.97
C ALA A 94 -11.15 -6.94 9.55
N VAL A 95 -10.28 -7.48 8.70
CA VAL A 95 -10.22 -7.10 7.29
C VAL A 95 -10.76 -8.27 6.48
N SER A 96 -11.64 -7.97 5.54
CA SER A 96 -12.21 -8.96 4.64
C SER A 96 -12.36 -8.36 3.27
N GLU A 97 -12.18 -9.21 2.25
CA GLU A 97 -12.30 -8.78 0.88
C GLU A 97 -13.78 -8.53 0.51
N TYR A 98 -14.11 -7.28 0.16
CA TYR A 98 -15.46 -6.86 -0.21
C TYR A 98 -15.49 -6.17 -1.59
N ARG A 99 -14.89 -6.84 -2.58
CA ARG A 99 -14.77 -6.28 -3.95
C ARG A 99 -16.12 -6.19 -4.65
N TYR A 100 -16.27 -5.12 -5.41
CA TYR A 100 -17.30 -4.88 -6.40
C TYR A 100 -16.71 -4.01 -7.52
N TRP A 101 -16.99 -4.36 -8.77
CA TRP A 101 -16.64 -3.54 -9.93
C TRP A 101 -17.86 -3.55 -10.86
N ASN A 102 -18.41 -2.38 -11.17
CA ASN A 102 -19.59 -2.26 -12.03
C ASN A 102 -19.34 -2.71 -13.48
N SER A 103 -18.07 -2.72 -13.91
CA SER A 103 -17.64 -3.15 -15.25
C SER A 103 -17.21 -4.61 -15.32
N ALA A 104 -17.31 -5.38 -14.23
CA ALA A 104 -16.86 -6.77 -14.17
C ALA A 104 -18.02 -7.71 -13.85
N ASP A 105 -17.94 -8.92 -14.40
CA ASP A 105 -18.88 -9.98 -14.05
C ASP A 105 -18.78 -10.36 -12.57
N LYS A 106 -19.95 -10.64 -11.98
CA LYS A 106 -20.04 -11.15 -10.61
C LYS A 106 -19.25 -12.46 -10.49
N PRO A 107 -18.36 -12.60 -9.50
CA PRO A 107 -17.68 -13.87 -9.23
C PRO A 107 -18.65 -15.03 -9.03
N SER A 108 -18.28 -16.25 -9.45
CA SER A 108 -19.12 -17.45 -9.30
C SER A 108 -19.41 -17.77 -7.82
N SER A 109 -18.47 -17.45 -6.92
CA SER A 109 -18.59 -17.66 -5.48
C SER A 109 -19.49 -16.65 -4.75
N VAL A 110 -19.94 -15.58 -5.42
CA VAL A 110 -20.78 -14.54 -4.84
C VAL A 110 -22.21 -14.70 -5.37
N SER A 111 -23.22 -14.69 -4.50
CA SER A 111 -24.61 -14.74 -4.96
C SER A 111 -25.03 -13.42 -5.62
N ARG A 112 -26.02 -13.45 -6.51
CA ARG A 112 -26.54 -12.22 -7.16
C ARG A 112 -27.00 -11.19 -6.12
N LYS A 113 -27.78 -11.63 -5.14
CA LYS A 113 -28.25 -10.79 -4.03
C LYS A 113 -27.10 -10.16 -3.25
N GLU A 114 -26.03 -10.91 -3.00
CA GLU A 114 -24.85 -10.35 -2.33
C GLU A 114 -24.16 -9.31 -3.21
N TRP A 115 -24.00 -9.57 -4.51
CA TRP A 115 -23.40 -8.64 -5.46
C TRP A 115 -24.14 -7.31 -5.55
N GLU A 116 -25.48 -7.36 -5.63
CA GLU A 116 -26.36 -6.19 -5.62
C GLU A 116 -26.20 -5.39 -4.31
N ARG A 117 -26.14 -6.08 -3.15
CA ARG A 117 -25.85 -5.41 -1.87
C ARG A 117 -24.48 -4.72 -1.84
N ARG A 118 -23.46 -5.31 -2.50
CA ARG A 118 -22.15 -4.65 -2.60
C ARG A 118 -22.22 -3.40 -3.47
N ALA A 119 -22.93 -3.47 -4.59
CA ALA A 119 -23.15 -2.34 -5.49
C ALA A 119 -23.75 -1.16 -4.73
N GLU A 120 -24.87 -1.39 -4.03
CA GLU A 120 -25.55 -0.37 -3.23
C GLU A 120 -24.66 0.23 -2.14
N ALA A 121 -23.82 -0.61 -1.50
CA ALA A 121 -22.90 -0.15 -0.47
C ALA A 121 -21.78 0.74 -1.04
N TRP A 122 -21.21 0.36 -2.18
CA TRP A 122 -20.17 1.14 -2.86
C TRP A 122 -20.73 2.44 -3.46
N ASP A 123 -21.91 2.41 -4.08
CA ASP A 123 -22.56 3.60 -4.64
C ASP A 123 -22.87 4.64 -3.57
N ARG A 124 -23.33 4.19 -2.40
CA ARG A 124 -23.64 5.06 -1.25
C ARG A 124 -22.41 5.81 -0.74
N VAL A 125 -21.23 5.18 -0.71
CA VAL A 125 -20.03 5.81 -0.15
C VAL A 125 -19.20 6.59 -1.15
N LEU A 126 -19.19 6.18 -2.43
CA LEU A 126 -18.37 6.82 -3.46
C LEU A 126 -19.08 8.05 -4.06
N GLY A 127 -20.38 7.94 -4.38
CA GLY A 127 -21.07 8.96 -5.17
C GLY A 127 -20.32 9.30 -6.47
N MET A 128 -20.15 10.60 -6.78
CA MET A 128 -19.60 11.06 -8.07
C MET A 128 -18.15 11.57 -8.03
N GLU A 129 -17.55 11.70 -6.85
CA GLU A 129 -16.19 12.25 -6.70
C GLU A 129 -15.13 11.14 -6.62
N PRO A 130 -13.85 11.43 -6.91
CA PRO A 130 -12.77 10.46 -6.73
C PRO A 130 -12.73 9.91 -5.29
N PRO A 131 -12.44 8.60 -5.11
CA PRO A 131 -12.36 7.98 -3.78
C PRO A 131 -11.49 8.74 -2.77
N SER A 132 -10.33 9.24 -3.23
CA SER A 132 -9.36 9.97 -2.41
C SER A 132 -9.85 11.32 -1.90
N THR A 133 -10.90 11.90 -2.51
CA THR A 133 -11.48 13.18 -2.10
C THR A 133 -12.48 13.02 -0.95
N ARG A 134 -13.16 11.87 -0.89
CA ARG A 134 -14.23 11.62 0.09
C ARG A 134 -13.83 10.73 1.25
N GLY A 135 -12.88 9.83 1.01
CA GLY A 135 -12.46 8.84 2.00
C GLY A 135 -11.42 9.38 2.97
N PHE A 136 -11.31 8.71 4.12
CA PHE A 136 -10.19 8.88 5.03
C PHE A 136 -8.98 8.13 4.46
N VAL A 137 -7.97 8.90 4.03
CA VAL A 137 -6.78 8.40 3.34
C VAL A 137 -5.65 8.13 4.31
N ILE A 138 -5.02 6.96 4.18
CA ILE A 138 -3.89 6.53 5.00
C ILE A 138 -2.82 5.90 4.13
N ASP A 139 -1.65 6.50 4.13
CA ASP A 139 -0.46 5.89 3.55
C ASP A 139 0.17 4.91 4.56
N LEU A 140 0.45 3.70 4.09
CA LEU A 140 1.13 2.65 4.85
C LEU A 140 2.65 2.71 4.68
N HIS A 141 3.13 3.48 3.70
CA HIS A 141 4.53 3.77 3.45
C HIS A 141 4.79 5.28 3.50
N GLU A 142 6.04 5.69 3.71
CA GLU A 142 6.44 7.10 3.63
C GLU A 142 6.22 7.67 2.23
N ILE A 143 5.63 8.86 2.18
CA ILE A 143 5.47 9.66 0.97
C ILE A 143 6.88 10.00 0.47
N GLY A 144 7.24 9.53 -0.72
CA GLY A 144 8.61 9.62 -1.25
C GLY A 144 9.43 8.31 -1.16
N GLY A 145 8.91 7.29 -0.48
CA GLY A 145 9.54 5.97 -0.40
C GLY A 145 10.56 5.89 0.74
N PRO A 146 11.28 4.77 0.86
CA PRO A 146 12.20 4.55 1.98
C PRO A 146 13.44 5.42 1.85
N PHE A 147 14.03 5.81 2.98
CA PHE A 147 15.32 6.50 3.02
C PHE A 147 16.48 5.51 3.24
N PRO A 148 17.71 5.78 2.76
CA PRO A 148 18.86 4.96 3.08
C PRO A 148 19.11 4.90 4.59
N GLN A 149 19.29 3.69 5.12
CA GLN A 149 19.64 3.53 6.53
C GLN A 149 21.14 3.76 6.73
N HIS A 150 21.51 4.56 7.72
CA HIS A 150 22.92 4.78 8.05
C HIS A 150 23.56 3.46 8.54
N LYS A 151 24.84 3.21 8.22
CA LYS A 151 25.55 1.97 8.64
C LYS A 151 25.52 1.75 10.16
N ALA A 152 25.39 2.83 10.95
CA ALA A 152 25.25 2.77 12.41
C ALA A 152 23.89 2.20 12.88
N ASP A 153 22.81 2.47 12.15
CA ASP A 153 21.45 2.03 12.48
C ASP A 153 21.25 0.54 12.19
N GLN A 154 21.92 0.04 11.15
CA GLN A 154 21.93 -1.37 10.79
C GLN A 154 22.57 -2.25 11.88
N LYS A 155 23.68 -1.79 12.49
CA LYS A 155 24.35 -2.50 13.60
C LYS A 155 23.52 -2.53 14.88
N ARG A 156 22.73 -1.49 15.16
CA ARG A 156 21.84 -1.46 16.34
C ARG A 156 20.66 -2.42 16.21
N LYS A 157 20.06 -2.53 15.02
CA LYS A 157 18.95 -3.48 14.78
C LYS A 157 19.39 -4.95 14.84
N GLN A 158 20.62 -5.27 14.43
CA GLN A 158 21.15 -6.64 14.55
C GLN A 158 21.46 -7.05 16.00
N LYS A 159 21.83 -6.12 16.87
CA LYS A 159 22.15 -6.40 18.29
C LYS A 159 20.92 -6.47 19.21
N GLY A 160 19.77 -5.95 18.81
CA GLY A 160 18.53 -5.98 19.61
C GLY A 160 17.61 -7.18 19.33
N ALA A 161 18.00 -8.07 18.42
CA ALA A 161 17.24 -9.27 18.02
C ALA A 161 17.94 -10.58 18.45
N SER A 162 18.87 -10.50 19.40
CA SER A 162 19.58 -11.64 20.02
C SER A 162 19.23 -11.75 21.50
#